data_AF-A0A6B3EPQ0-F1
#
_entry.id   AF-A0A6B3EPQ0-F1
#
_cell.length_a   1.000
_cell.length_b   1.000
_cell.length_c   1.000
_cell.angle_alpha   90.00
_cell.angle_beta   90.00
_cell.angle_gamma   90.00
#
_symmetry.space_group_name_H-M   'P 1'
#
loop_
_entity.id
_entity.type
_entity.pdbx_description
1 polymer ?
#
loop_
_entity_poly.entity_id
_entity_poly.type
_entity_poly.pdbx_seq_one_letter_code
_entity_poly.pdbx_strand_id
1 'polypeptide(L)'
;MTHTPPFSQDTSGDQDAPLGAEDTVNETHPRGQQPSHSHGLRADALMEEDAAWSQEVDGARDGEQYDREERAALRRVAGLSTELEDVTEVEYRQLRLERVILVGVWTSGSVHDAENSLAELAALAETAGALVLDGVIQRRDKPDPATYIGSGKAVELRDLVLESGADTVVCDGELSPGQLIHLEDVVKVKVVDRTALILDIFAQHA
;
A
#
# COMPACT_ATOMS: atom_id res chain seq x y z
N MET A 1 -15.29 14.53 -71.81
CA MET A 1 -16.11 13.34 -72.11
C MET A 1 -15.48 12.22 -71.29
N THR A 2 -16.06 11.53 -70.30
CA THR A 2 -17.43 11.41 -69.73
C THR A 2 -17.28 10.66 -68.38
N HIS A 3 -18.15 10.74 -67.35
CA HIS A 3 -19.37 11.52 -67.08
C HIS A 3 -19.76 11.38 -65.57
N THR A 4 -20.28 12.45 -64.96
CA THR A 4 -20.93 12.51 -63.62
C THR A 4 -22.38 12.92 -63.91
N PRO A 5 -23.47 12.39 -63.28
CA PRO A 5 -23.87 12.76 -61.90
C PRO A 5 -24.72 11.68 -61.13
N PRO A 6 -25.74 11.96 -60.27
CA PRO A 6 -25.65 11.67 -58.81
C PRO A 6 -26.91 11.01 -58.16
N PHE A 7 -26.91 10.79 -56.83
CA PHE A 7 -28.08 10.81 -55.90
C PHE A 7 -27.55 10.79 -54.43
N SER A 8 -27.96 11.61 -53.43
CA SER A 8 -29.28 11.89 -52.79
C SER A 8 -29.85 10.66 -52.05
N GLN A 9 -30.26 10.66 -50.77
CA GLN A 9 -30.96 11.67 -49.97
C GLN A 9 -30.97 11.31 -48.45
N ASP A 10 -31.53 12.21 -47.62
CA ASP A 10 -31.78 12.05 -46.17
C ASP A 10 -32.71 10.89 -45.79
N THR A 11 -32.65 10.48 -44.51
CA THR A 11 -33.86 10.39 -43.66
C THR A 11 -33.51 10.64 -42.19
N SER A 12 -34.12 11.67 -41.59
CA SER A 12 -34.35 11.79 -40.15
C SER A 12 -35.51 10.89 -39.72
N GLY A 13 -35.49 10.38 -38.48
CA GLY A 13 -36.44 9.35 -38.05
C GLY A 13 -36.41 9.09 -36.54
N ASP A 14 -37.01 10.03 -35.81
CA ASP A 14 -37.41 9.97 -34.41
C ASP A 14 -38.02 8.63 -33.94
N GLN A 15 -37.74 8.22 -32.69
CA GLN A 15 -38.65 7.39 -31.91
C GLN A 15 -38.30 7.35 -30.42
N ASP A 16 -39.35 7.49 -29.62
CA ASP A 16 -39.37 7.78 -28.19
C ASP A 16 -40.01 6.60 -27.41
N ALA A 17 -39.72 6.51 -26.10
CA ALA A 17 -40.40 5.66 -25.10
C ALA A 17 -40.24 4.11 -25.26
N PRO A 18 -40.54 3.28 -24.21
CA PRO A 18 -41.23 3.63 -22.96
C PRO A 18 -40.60 3.19 -21.63
N LEU A 19 -41.23 3.68 -20.57
CA LEU A 19 -41.04 3.35 -19.16
C LEU A 19 -41.80 2.08 -18.73
N GLY A 20 -41.25 1.36 -17.76
CA GLY A 20 -41.88 0.37 -16.88
C GLY A 20 -40.86 0.05 -15.77
N ALA A 21 -41.14 0.19 -14.47
CA ALA A 21 -42.09 -0.59 -13.67
C ALA A 21 -41.71 -2.10 -13.70
N GLU A 22 -41.58 -2.83 -12.59
CA GLU A 22 -42.11 -2.69 -11.22
C GLU A 22 -41.08 -3.27 -10.22
N ASP A 23 -41.12 -2.90 -8.93
CA ASP A 23 -40.51 -3.73 -7.89
C ASP A 23 -41.42 -3.83 -6.66
N THR A 24 -41.47 -5.02 -6.07
CA THR A 24 -42.60 -5.50 -5.26
C THR A 24 -42.24 -5.62 -3.78
N VAL A 25 -43.21 -5.26 -2.94
CA VAL A 25 -43.21 -5.44 -1.48
C VAL A 25 -42.66 -6.80 -1.01
N ASN A 26 -41.85 -6.81 0.05
CA ASN A 26 -42.18 -7.65 1.21
C ASN A 26 -41.52 -7.28 2.56
N GLU A 27 -42.25 -7.56 3.66
CA GLU A 27 -41.84 -8.11 4.97
C GLU A 27 -40.47 -7.81 5.64
N THR A 28 -40.30 -7.63 6.97
CA THR A 28 -41.22 -7.40 8.11
C THR A 28 -40.47 -6.86 9.35
N HIS A 29 -41.23 -6.47 10.38
CA HIS A 29 -40.83 -6.08 11.75
C HIS A 29 -39.84 -7.04 12.47
N PRO A 30 -39.09 -6.54 13.48
CA PRO A 30 -39.59 -6.67 14.86
C PRO A 30 -39.42 -5.43 15.76
N ARG A 31 -40.45 -5.12 16.56
CA ARG A 31 -40.33 -4.36 17.83
C ARG A 31 -40.74 -5.24 19.01
N GLY A 32 -39.79 -5.44 19.93
CA GLY A 32 -39.93 -5.48 21.39
C GLY A 32 -41.07 -6.25 22.08
N GLN A 33 -40.68 -7.20 22.94
CA GLN A 33 -41.34 -7.50 24.22
C GLN A 33 -40.26 -8.06 25.17
N GLN A 34 -39.67 -7.24 26.04
CA GLN A 34 -40.07 -6.87 27.42
C GLN A 34 -39.88 -7.97 28.50
N PRO A 35 -39.48 -7.58 29.73
CA PRO A 35 -38.97 -8.50 30.75
C PRO A 35 -40.05 -9.06 31.67
N SER A 36 -39.80 -10.25 32.23
CA SER A 36 -40.59 -10.81 33.34
C SER A 36 -39.96 -10.46 34.69
N HIS A 37 -40.62 -9.58 35.44
CA HIS A 37 -40.32 -9.35 36.85
C HIS A 37 -40.89 -10.47 37.74
N SER A 38 -40.23 -10.74 38.86
CA SER A 38 -40.90 -11.30 40.04
C SER A 38 -40.46 -10.55 41.30
N HIS A 39 -41.44 -9.85 41.88
CA HIS A 39 -41.73 -9.67 43.32
C HIS A 39 -40.61 -9.26 44.31
N GLY A 40 -40.78 -8.19 45.10
CA GLY A 40 -41.89 -7.23 45.11
C GLY A 40 -41.94 -6.30 46.34
N LEU A 41 -43.05 -5.55 46.40
CA LEU A 41 -43.62 -4.88 47.59
C LEU A 41 -42.89 -3.66 48.20
N ARG A 42 -43.30 -2.49 47.67
CA ARG A 42 -43.77 -1.29 48.42
C ARG A 42 -44.63 -1.65 49.66
N ALA A 43 -44.81 -0.83 50.70
CA ALA A 43 -44.32 0.53 51.04
C ALA A 43 -44.55 0.80 52.55
N ASP A 44 -44.46 2.08 52.95
CA ASP A 44 -44.85 2.71 54.24
C ASP A 44 -43.87 2.54 55.42
N ALA A 45 -43.77 3.48 56.38
CA ALA A 45 -43.88 4.95 56.34
C ALA A 45 -43.34 5.55 57.67
N LEU A 46 -42.44 6.54 57.57
CA LEU A 46 -42.18 7.70 58.48
C LEU A 46 -42.23 7.57 60.03
N MET A 47 -41.22 8.21 60.66
CA MET A 47 -41.03 8.49 62.11
C MET A 47 -40.64 7.23 62.94
N GLU A 48 -39.76 7.28 63.94
CA GLU A 48 -39.29 8.40 64.81
C GLU A 48 -37.78 8.25 65.15
N GLU A 49 -37.22 9.18 65.94
CA GLU A 49 -35.79 9.30 66.29
C GLU A 49 -35.26 8.14 67.17
N ASP A 50 -33.99 7.68 67.03
CA ASP A 50 -32.89 8.06 67.94
C ASP A 50 -31.51 7.37 67.70
N ALA A 51 -30.45 8.07 68.13
CA ALA A 51 -29.13 7.61 68.62
C ALA A 51 -28.27 6.48 67.95
N ALA A 52 -27.13 6.90 67.36
CA ALA A 52 -25.81 6.22 67.27
C ALA A 52 -25.70 4.84 66.55
N TRP A 53 -24.66 4.52 65.77
CA TRP A 53 -23.24 4.41 66.13
C TRP A 53 -22.32 4.50 64.89
N SER A 54 -21.00 4.49 65.13
CA SER A 54 -19.96 4.97 64.22
C SER A 54 -19.46 4.01 63.11
N GLN A 55 -18.79 4.63 62.13
CA GLN A 55 -17.79 4.06 61.20
C GLN A 55 -18.28 3.04 60.16
N GLU A 56 -18.25 3.46 58.89
CA GLU A 56 -17.39 2.81 57.90
C GLU A 56 -16.91 3.83 56.86
N VAL A 57 -15.69 3.62 56.35
CA VAL A 57 -14.95 4.52 55.46
C VAL A 57 -15.06 3.97 54.05
N ASP A 58 -15.36 4.79 53.06
CA ASP A 58 -15.27 4.32 51.67
C ASP A 58 -14.74 5.36 50.67
N GLY A 59 -13.68 4.98 49.97
CA GLY A 59 -13.57 5.28 48.55
C GLY A 59 -12.90 6.57 48.07
N ALA A 60 -11.84 7.05 48.72
CA ALA A 60 -10.91 7.95 48.02
C ALA A 60 -10.17 7.18 46.90
N ARG A 61 -10.71 7.22 45.68
CA ARG A 61 -9.98 6.82 44.46
C ARG A 61 -9.27 8.05 43.91
N ASP A 62 -8.02 8.26 44.31
CA ASP A 62 -7.14 9.21 43.63
C ASP A 62 -6.60 8.62 42.31
N GLY A 63 -6.34 9.49 41.34
CA GLY A 63 -5.92 9.09 39.99
C GLY A 63 -4.49 8.56 39.90
N GLU A 64 -3.77 8.44 41.02
CA GLU A 64 -2.35 8.09 41.05
C GLU A 64 -2.05 6.62 40.70
N GLN A 65 -3.06 5.75 40.74
CA GLN A 65 -2.86 4.30 40.60
C GLN A 65 -2.48 3.88 39.17
N TYR A 66 -3.14 4.43 38.15
CA TYR A 66 -2.86 4.11 36.73
C TYR A 66 -1.48 4.63 36.29
N ASP A 67 -1.10 5.83 36.73
CA ASP A 67 0.14 6.52 36.34
C ASP A 67 1.41 5.83 36.91
N ARG A 68 1.24 4.94 37.90
CA ARG A 68 2.30 4.13 38.51
C ARG A 68 2.51 2.78 37.81
N GLU A 69 1.46 2.19 37.25
CA GLU A 69 1.53 0.93 36.50
C GLU A 69 2.11 1.13 35.09
N GLU A 70 1.70 2.19 34.38
CA GLU A 70 2.18 2.45 33.02
C GLU A 70 3.68 2.76 32.96
N ARG A 71 4.22 3.50 33.95
CA ARG A 71 5.67 3.70 34.10
C ARG A 71 6.45 2.42 34.43
N ALA A 72 5.80 1.42 35.01
CA ALA A 72 6.44 0.13 35.33
C ALA A 72 6.44 -0.84 34.13
N ALA A 73 5.65 -0.60 33.09
CA ALA A 73 5.57 -1.46 31.90
C ALA A 73 6.81 -1.39 30.99
N LEU A 74 7.59 -0.30 31.06
CA LEU A 74 8.81 -0.13 30.26
C LEU A 74 10.00 -0.94 30.85
N ARG A 75 10.04 -2.22 30.52
CA ARG A 75 11.14 -3.11 30.88
C ARG A 75 12.41 -2.76 30.10
N ARG A 76 13.43 -2.25 30.80
CA ARG A 76 14.78 -2.04 30.23
C ARG A 76 15.36 -3.38 29.76
N VAL A 77 15.58 -3.53 28.46
CA VAL A 77 16.30 -4.68 27.88
C VAL A 77 17.80 -4.46 28.11
N ALA A 78 18.35 -5.11 29.14
CA ALA A 78 19.80 -5.18 29.33
C ALA A 78 20.42 -5.98 28.17
N GLY A 79 21.45 -5.43 27.52
CA GLY A 79 22.06 -6.02 26.32
C GLY A 79 21.97 -5.14 25.07
N LEU A 80 21.14 -4.09 25.07
CA LEU A 80 21.22 -2.99 24.09
C LEU A 80 22.39 -2.06 24.44
N SER A 81 23.61 -2.60 24.43
CA SER A 81 24.83 -1.80 24.54
C SER A 81 25.17 -1.22 23.17
N THR A 82 25.39 0.09 23.11
CA THR A 82 26.00 0.76 21.94
C THR A 82 27.50 0.99 22.16
N GLU A 83 28.13 0.19 23.02
CA GLU A 83 29.58 0.08 23.02
C GLU A 83 30.00 -0.57 21.70
N LEU A 84 30.37 0.28 20.74
CA LEU A 84 31.01 -0.14 19.51
C LEU A 84 32.31 -0.83 19.88
N GLU A 85 32.29 -2.16 19.85
CA GLU A 85 33.51 -2.92 19.60
C GLU A 85 34.03 -2.43 18.24
N ASP A 86 35.18 -1.75 18.27
CA ASP A 86 35.81 -1.17 17.10
C ASP A 86 36.41 -2.30 16.27
N VAL A 87 35.55 -2.93 15.44
CA VAL A 87 35.89 -4.06 14.56
C VAL A 87 36.84 -3.55 13.48
N THR A 88 38.11 -3.48 13.85
CA THR A 88 39.25 -3.13 13.00
C THR A 88 39.66 -4.29 12.10
N GLU A 89 38.66 -4.96 11.51
CA GLU A 89 38.82 -5.86 10.38
C GLU A 89 38.19 -5.20 9.14
N VAL A 90 38.96 -4.27 8.54
CA VAL A 90 38.74 -3.86 7.15
C VAL A 90 39.17 -5.03 6.26
N GLU A 91 38.39 -6.11 6.27
CA GLU A 91 38.30 -6.97 5.11
C GLU A 91 37.99 -6.08 3.92
N TYR A 92 38.77 -6.20 2.85
CA TYR A 92 38.38 -5.66 1.54
C TYR A 92 37.20 -6.47 0.99
N ARG A 93 36.03 -6.32 1.63
CA ARG A 93 34.75 -6.70 1.04
C ARG A 93 34.67 -5.91 -0.25
N GLN A 94 34.87 -6.62 -1.36
CA GLN A 94 34.68 -6.05 -2.69
C GLN A 94 33.28 -5.43 -2.69
N LEU A 95 33.20 -4.12 -2.96
CA LEU A 95 31.93 -3.45 -3.18
C LEU A 95 31.27 -4.13 -4.37
N ARG A 96 30.35 -5.05 -4.08
CA ARG A 96 29.58 -5.76 -5.08
C ARG A 96 28.54 -4.77 -5.59
N LEU A 97 28.79 -4.25 -6.79
CA LEU A 97 27.81 -3.45 -7.53
C LEU A 97 26.52 -4.28 -7.65
N GLU A 98 25.37 -3.70 -7.31
CA GLU A 98 24.07 -4.34 -7.57
C GLU A 98 23.92 -4.52 -9.09
N ARG A 99 23.45 -5.69 -9.52
CA ARG A 99 23.32 -6.05 -10.94
C ARG A 99 21.87 -5.83 -11.35
N VAL A 100 21.61 -4.71 -12.02
CA VAL A 100 20.23 -4.22 -12.25
C VAL A 100 19.74 -4.48 -13.67
N ILE A 101 18.45 -4.81 -13.80
CA ILE A 101 17.68 -4.62 -15.03
C ILE A 101 16.74 -3.43 -14.85
N LEU A 102 16.67 -2.56 -15.86
CA LEU A 102 15.79 -1.39 -15.86
C LEU A 102 14.45 -1.71 -16.50
N VAL A 103 13.36 -1.14 -15.99
CA VAL A 103 11.99 -1.41 -16.44
C VAL A 103 11.18 -0.13 -16.59
N GLY A 104 10.85 0.25 -17.83
CA GLY A 104 10.02 1.41 -18.14
C GLY A 104 8.62 1.05 -18.64
N VAL A 105 7.60 1.77 -18.17
CA VAL A 105 6.25 1.75 -18.78
C VAL A 105 5.94 3.14 -19.33
N TRP A 106 5.75 3.24 -20.65
CA TRP A 106 5.33 4.51 -21.28
C TRP A 106 3.86 4.46 -21.70
N THR A 107 3.15 5.54 -21.36
CA THR A 107 1.70 5.69 -21.58
C THR A 107 1.33 6.71 -22.66
N SER A 108 2.23 7.63 -22.95
CA SER A 108 2.07 8.68 -23.95
C SER A 108 3.42 9.04 -24.58
N GLY A 109 3.43 9.97 -25.52
CA GLY A 109 4.66 10.33 -26.26
C GLY A 109 5.09 9.28 -27.29
N SER A 110 6.34 9.40 -27.71
CA SER A 110 6.99 8.51 -28.67
C SER A 110 7.82 7.42 -27.99
N VAL A 111 8.27 6.42 -28.76
CA VAL A 111 9.22 5.40 -28.27
C VAL A 111 10.54 6.05 -27.85
N HIS A 112 10.98 7.08 -28.57
CA HIS A 112 12.23 7.80 -28.30
C HIS A 112 12.20 8.54 -26.95
N ASP A 113 11.04 9.06 -26.55
CA ASP A 113 10.89 9.68 -25.22
C ASP A 113 11.05 8.63 -24.10
N ALA A 114 10.55 7.41 -24.32
CA ALA A 114 10.68 6.30 -23.38
C ALA A 114 12.11 5.74 -23.32
N GLU A 115 12.80 5.65 -24.47
CA GLU A 115 14.23 5.31 -24.54
C GLU A 115 15.09 6.33 -23.78
N ASN A 116 14.81 7.63 -23.94
CA ASN A 116 15.51 8.70 -23.21
C ASN A 116 15.24 8.64 -21.69
N SER A 117 14.00 8.32 -21.27
CA SER A 117 13.67 8.10 -19.84
C SER A 117 14.47 6.94 -19.25
N LEU A 118 14.56 5.82 -19.97
CA LEU A 118 15.33 4.65 -19.54
C LEU A 118 16.85 4.92 -19.49
N ALA A 119 17.37 5.72 -20.43
CA ALA A 119 18.77 6.12 -20.44
C ALA A 119 19.13 7.07 -19.26
N GLU A 120 18.20 7.93 -18.86
CA GLU A 120 18.34 8.75 -17.65
C GLU A 120 18.28 7.89 -16.37
N LEU A 121 17.35 6.94 -16.30
CA LEU A 121 17.29 5.96 -15.20
C LEU A 121 18.57 5.11 -15.11
N ALA A 122 19.19 4.75 -16.23
CA ALA A 122 20.47 4.06 -16.26
C ALA A 122 21.58 4.91 -15.63
N ALA A 123 21.70 6.18 -16.01
CA ALA A 123 22.68 7.10 -15.42
C ALA A 123 22.46 7.31 -13.91
N LEU A 124 21.21 7.32 -13.44
CA LEU A 124 20.90 7.34 -12.00
C LEU A 124 21.36 6.05 -11.31
N ALA A 125 21.07 4.88 -11.88
CA ALA A 125 21.47 3.59 -11.32
C ALA A 125 22.99 3.43 -11.25
N GLU A 126 23.72 3.83 -12.30
CA GLU A 126 25.19 3.88 -12.31
C GLU A 126 25.73 4.86 -11.24
N THR A 127 25.07 6.01 -11.06
CA THR A 127 25.43 6.98 -10.00
C THR A 127 25.21 6.41 -8.59
N ALA A 128 24.24 5.51 -8.41
CA ALA A 128 24.01 4.77 -7.16
C ALA A 128 24.97 3.59 -6.94
N GLY A 129 25.93 3.36 -7.84
CA GLY A 129 26.87 2.24 -7.76
C GLY A 129 26.33 0.90 -8.27
N ALA A 130 25.28 0.89 -9.10
CA ALA A 130 24.79 -0.31 -9.77
C ALA A 130 25.47 -0.55 -11.13
N LEU A 131 25.51 -1.82 -11.55
CA LEU A 131 25.87 -2.25 -12.90
C LEU A 131 24.59 -2.56 -13.67
N VAL A 132 24.25 -1.73 -14.66
CA VAL A 132 23.12 -1.96 -15.56
C VAL A 132 23.46 -3.10 -16.53
N LEU A 133 22.62 -4.14 -16.54
CA LEU A 133 22.79 -5.31 -17.42
C LEU A 133 21.90 -5.25 -18.66
N ASP A 134 20.64 -4.83 -18.51
CA ASP A 134 19.67 -4.74 -19.61
C ASP A 134 18.52 -3.76 -19.28
N GLY A 135 17.71 -3.42 -20.27
CA GLY A 135 16.59 -2.49 -20.17
C GLY A 135 15.35 -2.96 -20.93
N VAL A 136 14.23 -3.09 -20.21
CA VAL A 136 12.94 -3.51 -20.76
C VAL A 136 11.97 -2.33 -20.77
N ILE A 137 11.42 -2.00 -21.94
CA ILE A 137 10.39 -0.95 -22.05
C ILE A 137 9.08 -1.55 -22.56
N GLN A 138 7.95 -1.19 -21.94
CA GLN A 138 6.61 -1.69 -22.29
C GLN A 138 5.61 -0.56 -22.52
N ARG A 139 4.96 -0.53 -23.69
CA ARG A 139 3.84 0.39 -23.95
C ARG A 139 2.55 -0.10 -23.30
N ARG A 140 1.82 0.77 -22.60
CA ARG A 140 0.49 0.49 -22.03
C ARG A 140 -0.34 1.76 -21.95
N ASP A 141 -1.66 1.70 -21.99
CA ASP A 141 -2.49 2.91 -21.73
C ASP A 141 -2.35 3.41 -20.28
N LYS A 142 -2.08 2.48 -19.36
CA LYS A 142 -1.73 2.74 -17.94
C LYS A 142 -0.90 1.59 -17.37
N PRO A 143 -0.10 1.83 -16.31
CA PRO A 143 0.55 0.77 -15.57
C PRO A 143 -0.43 -0.32 -15.12
N ASP A 144 0.06 -1.55 -15.08
CA ASP A 144 -0.68 -2.69 -14.56
C ASP A 144 -0.88 -2.55 -13.04
N PRO A 145 -2.12 -2.67 -12.51
CA PRO A 145 -2.37 -2.47 -11.08
C PRO A 145 -1.78 -3.58 -10.21
N ALA A 146 -1.48 -4.76 -10.78
CA ALA A 146 -0.86 -5.85 -10.04
C ALA A 146 0.66 -5.83 -10.15
N THR A 147 1.23 -5.56 -11.32
CA THR A 147 2.67 -5.85 -11.61
C THR A 147 3.43 -4.72 -12.31
N TYR A 148 2.84 -3.52 -12.43
CA TYR A 148 3.35 -2.36 -13.19
C TYR A 148 3.46 -2.59 -14.72
N ILE A 149 4.16 -3.63 -15.18
CA ILE A 149 4.31 -4.01 -16.60
C ILE A 149 3.25 -5.00 -17.13
N GLY A 150 2.60 -5.77 -16.26
CA GLY A 150 1.64 -6.82 -16.63
C GLY A 150 2.24 -8.23 -16.51
N SER A 151 1.40 -9.21 -16.13
CA SER A 151 1.83 -10.55 -15.74
C SER A 151 2.69 -11.29 -16.78
N GLY A 152 2.32 -11.24 -18.07
CA GLY A 152 3.12 -11.85 -19.14
C GLY A 152 4.53 -11.23 -19.24
N LYS A 153 4.62 -9.90 -19.18
CA LYS A 153 5.90 -9.19 -19.24
C LYS A 153 6.73 -9.37 -17.96
N ALA A 154 6.10 -9.53 -16.80
CA ALA A 154 6.78 -9.87 -15.56
C ALA A 154 7.40 -11.28 -15.61
N VAL A 155 6.76 -12.24 -16.30
CA VAL A 155 7.33 -13.57 -16.56
C VAL A 155 8.53 -13.49 -17.51
N GLU A 156 8.43 -12.74 -18.62
CA GLU A 156 9.58 -12.48 -19.51
C GLU A 156 10.74 -11.81 -18.76
N LEU A 157 10.45 -10.85 -17.90
CA LEU A 157 11.44 -10.14 -17.07
C LEU A 157 12.14 -11.08 -16.08
N ARG A 158 11.41 -12.00 -15.44
CA ARG A 158 12.01 -13.04 -14.59
C ARG A 158 13.00 -13.90 -15.37
N ASP A 159 12.65 -14.29 -16.59
CA ASP A 159 13.51 -15.14 -17.41
C ASP A 159 14.77 -14.37 -17.85
N LEU A 160 14.65 -13.07 -18.13
CA LEU A 160 15.79 -12.17 -18.39
C LEU A 160 16.68 -11.96 -17.15
N VAL A 161 16.09 -11.83 -15.95
CA VAL A 161 16.81 -11.77 -14.67
C VAL A 161 17.66 -13.04 -14.47
N LEU A 162 17.09 -14.22 -14.76
CA LEU A 162 17.78 -15.51 -14.65
C LEU A 162 18.90 -15.67 -15.70
N GLU A 163 18.69 -15.22 -16.94
CA GLU A 163 19.69 -15.30 -18.02
C GLU A 163 20.87 -14.34 -17.80
N SER A 164 20.57 -13.08 -17.46
CA SER A 164 21.58 -12.05 -17.20
C SER A 164 22.28 -12.23 -15.84
N GLY A 165 21.67 -12.95 -14.90
CA GLY A 165 22.11 -13.00 -13.51
C GLY A 165 22.01 -11.65 -12.80
N ALA A 166 20.94 -10.90 -13.05
CA ALA A 166 20.59 -9.71 -12.28
C ALA A 166 20.17 -10.11 -10.84
N ASP A 167 20.42 -9.25 -9.86
CA ASP A 167 19.98 -9.42 -8.47
C ASP A 167 19.01 -8.32 -8.01
N THR A 168 18.75 -7.32 -8.87
CA THR A 168 17.78 -6.24 -8.63
C THR A 168 17.07 -5.84 -9.94
N VAL A 169 15.80 -5.42 -9.83
CA VAL A 169 15.02 -4.77 -10.89
C VAL A 169 14.72 -3.34 -10.47
N VAL A 170 14.98 -2.36 -11.35
CA VAL A 170 14.70 -0.94 -11.11
C VAL A 170 13.59 -0.47 -12.04
N CYS A 171 12.48 0.01 -11.49
CA CYS A 171 11.33 0.53 -12.24
C CYS A 171 11.37 2.05 -12.39
N ASP A 172 11.08 2.53 -13.61
CA ASP A 172 11.12 3.96 -13.98
C ASP A 172 10.01 4.81 -13.33
N GLY A 173 8.86 4.20 -13.07
CA GLY A 173 7.75 4.84 -12.36
C GLY A 173 7.75 4.54 -10.86
N GLU A 174 6.99 5.32 -10.11
CA GLU A 174 6.64 5.01 -8.71
C GLU A 174 5.74 3.78 -8.65
N LEU A 175 6.03 2.86 -7.73
CA LEU A 175 5.25 1.64 -7.54
C LEU A 175 4.42 1.74 -6.26
N SER A 176 3.14 1.37 -6.35
CA SER A 176 2.35 1.11 -5.14
C SER A 176 2.92 -0.10 -4.38
N PRO A 177 2.73 -0.19 -3.05
CA PRO A 177 3.24 -1.32 -2.26
C PRO A 177 2.78 -2.69 -2.78
N GLY A 178 1.55 -2.78 -3.31
CA GLY A 178 1.04 -3.99 -3.94
C GLY A 178 1.75 -4.35 -5.24
N GLN A 179 2.09 -3.36 -6.08
CA GLN A 179 2.84 -3.59 -7.32
C GLN A 179 4.27 -4.06 -7.03
N LEU A 180 4.93 -3.49 -6.02
CA LEU A 180 6.28 -3.88 -5.61
C LEU A 180 6.28 -5.34 -5.14
N ILE A 181 5.45 -5.69 -4.16
CA ILE A 181 5.35 -7.06 -3.61
C ILE A 181 5.04 -8.08 -4.72
N HIS A 182 4.01 -7.84 -5.54
CA HIS A 182 3.65 -8.79 -6.60
C HIS A 182 4.71 -8.91 -7.69
N LEU A 183 5.45 -7.82 -8.01
CA LEU A 183 6.51 -7.89 -9.00
C LEU A 183 7.70 -8.68 -8.46
N GLU A 184 8.15 -8.43 -7.23
CA GLU A 184 9.15 -9.24 -6.52
C GLU A 184 8.74 -10.72 -6.47
N ASP A 185 7.46 -10.99 -6.20
CA ASP A 185 6.92 -12.34 -6.19
C ASP A 185 6.97 -13.05 -7.56
N VAL A 186 7.02 -12.31 -8.67
CA VAL A 186 7.19 -12.90 -10.00
C VAL A 186 8.67 -12.98 -10.40
N VAL A 187 9.45 -11.92 -10.19
CA VAL A 187 10.86 -11.83 -10.66
C VAL A 187 11.87 -12.52 -9.73
N LYS A 188 11.50 -12.73 -8.46
CA LYS A 188 12.32 -13.39 -7.41
C LYS A 188 13.66 -12.70 -7.10
N VAL A 189 13.73 -11.40 -7.35
CA VAL A 189 14.82 -10.47 -7.00
C VAL A 189 14.25 -9.18 -6.40
N LYS A 190 15.11 -8.37 -5.77
CA LYS A 190 14.76 -7.05 -5.19
C LYS A 190 14.11 -6.17 -6.26
N VAL A 191 13.00 -5.51 -5.96
CA VAL A 191 12.42 -4.47 -6.83
C VAL A 191 12.55 -3.11 -6.16
N VAL A 192 13.12 -2.17 -6.90
CA VAL A 192 13.32 -0.77 -6.48
C VAL A 192 12.55 0.11 -7.46
N ASP A 193 11.88 1.14 -6.97
CA ASP A 193 11.26 2.16 -7.83
C ASP A 193 12.15 3.40 -7.95
N ARG A 194 11.83 4.29 -8.90
CA ARG A 194 12.63 5.51 -9.15
C ARG A 194 12.81 6.37 -7.89
N THR A 195 11.80 6.44 -7.03
CA THR A 195 11.87 7.22 -5.78
C THR A 195 12.83 6.60 -4.78
N ALA A 196 12.76 5.28 -4.58
CA ALA A 196 13.71 4.56 -3.72
C ALA A 196 15.16 4.67 -4.24
N LEU A 197 15.39 4.56 -5.56
CA LEU A 197 16.71 4.77 -6.15
C LEU A 197 17.27 6.17 -5.86
N ILE A 198 16.45 7.21 -6.01
CA ILE A 198 16.85 8.60 -5.72
C ILE A 198 17.20 8.78 -4.24
N LEU A 199 16.46 8.14 -3.33
CA LEU A 199 16.75 8.16 -1.90
C LEU A 199 18.06 7.43 -1.56
N ASP A 200 18.33 6.29 -2.19
CA ASP A 200 19.60 5.55 -2.03
C ASP A 200 20.80 6.40 -2.48
N ILE A 201 20.70 7.13 -3.60
CA ILE A 201 21.74 8.07 -4.05
C ILE A 201 21.99 9.14 -2.97
N PHE A 202 20.95 9.75 -2.41
CA PHE A 202 21.14 10.77 -1.36
C PHE A 202 21.72 10.19 -0.07
N ALA A 203 21.35 8.96 0.30
CA ALA A 203 21.89 8.28 1.48
C ALA A 203 23.40 7.96 1.36
N GLN A 204 23.91 7.73 0.14
CA GLN A 204 25.34 7.51 -0.12
C GLN A 204 26.20 8.79 -0.08
N HIS A 205 25.57 9.97 -0.18
CA HIS A 205 26.27 11.27 -0.27
C HIS A 205 26.13 12.14 1.00
N ALA A 206 25.57 11.60 2.09
CA ALA A 206 25.29 12.29 3.35
C ALA A 206 26.38 12.06 4.42
#